data_AF-A0AAV2T8R9-F1
#
_entry.id   AF-A0AAV2T8R9-F1
#
_cell.length_a   1.000
_cell.length_b   1.000
_cell.length_c   1.000
_cell.angle_alpha   90.00
_cell.angle_beta   90.00
_cell.angle_gamma   90.00
#
_symmetry.space_group_name_H-M   'P 1'
#
loop_
_entity.id
_entity.type
_entity.pdbx_description
1 polymer ?
#
loop_
_entity_poly.entity_id
_entity_poly.type
_entity_poly.pdbx_seq_one_letter_code
_entity_poly.pdbx_strand_id
1 'polypeptide(L)'
;MASRLLEWTVKFVSKSASQAVIRGRPAFAKFATYAKVEMRPPKLADVAVARAEVLRLIDAAKSGKWRSTTVREAFLNTVVTLEVVAWFFIGEVIGRRSLIGYSRVPGCYRKSPA
;
A
#
# COMPACT_ATOMS: atom_id res chain seq x y z
N MET A 1 35.14 25.15 23.37
CA MET A 1 33.79 25.62 23.00
C MET A 1 33.11 24.71 21.97
N ALA A 2 33.82 24.31 20.89
CA ALA A 2 33.30 23.41 19.85
C ALA A 2 32.79 22.03 20.35
N SER A 3 33.45 21.40 21.32
CA SER A 3 33.03 20.10 21.89
C SER A 3 31.66 20.16 22.61
N ARG A 4 31.32 21.28 23.25
CA ARG A 4 30.04 21.45 23.96
C ARG A 4 28.86 21.64 22.99
N LEU A 5 29.10 22.28 21.85
CA LEU A 5 28.10 22.44 20.78
C LEU A 5 27.81 21.12 20.08
N LEU A 6 28.85 20.34 19.78
CA LEU A 6 28.72 18.98 19.23
C LEU A 6 27.88 18.08 20.14
N GLU A 7 28.20 18.04 21.43
CA GLU A 7 27.42 17.30 22.43
C GLU A 7 25.96 17.74 22.52
N TRP A 8 25.68 19.04 22.45
CA TRP A 8 24.30 19.55 22.46
C TRP A 8 23.53 19.11 21.22
N THR A 9 24.13 19.19 20.03
CA THR A 9 23.48 18.75 18.79
C THR A 9 23.19 17.25 18.79
N VAL A 10 24.14 16.43 19.24
CA VAL A 10 23.96 14.97 19.36
C VAL A 10 22.85 14.65 20.36
N LYS A 11 22.82 15.32 21.52
CA LYS A 11 21.75 15.14 22.52
C LYS A 11 20.40 15.62 22.02
N PHE A 12 20.36 16.73 21.28
CA PHE A 12 19.14 17.27 20.71
C PHE A 12 18.56 16.37 19.61
N VAL A 13 19.40 15.87 18.70
CA VAL A 13 19.02 14.91 17.65
C VAL A 13 18.60 13.58 18.26
N SER A 14 19.37 13.05 19.22
CA SER A 14 19.02 11.80 19.92
C SER A 14 17.70 11.91 20.68
N LYS A 15 17.45 13.03 21.36
CA LYS A 15 16.19 13.30 22.05
C LYS A 15 15.03 13.41 21.07
N SER A 16 15.21 14.14 19.97
CA SER A 16 14.18 14.30 18.92
C SER A 16 13.86 12.97 18.23
N ALA A 17 14.88 12.18 17.89
CA ALA A 17 14.72 10.85 17.32
C ALA A 17 14.00 9.90 18.29
N SER A 18 14.39 9.90 19.57
CA SER A 18 13.74 9.10 20.60
C SER A 18 12.26 9.48 20.76
N GLN A 19 11.96 10.77 20.74
CA GLN A 19 10.57 11.26 20.79
C GLN A 19 9.78 10.87 19.53
N ALA A 20 10.38 10.93 18.35
CA ALA A 20 9.75 10.48 17.11
C ALA A 20 9.42 8.98 17.16
N VAL A 21 10.32 8.16 17.67
CA VAL A 21 10.09 6.71 17.86
C VAL A 21 8.99 6.44 18.88
N ILE A 22 9.00 7.14 20.03
CA ILE A 22 7.96 6.98 21.06
C ILE A 22 6.58 7.34 20.52
N ARG A 23 6.49 8.41 19.73
CA ARG A 23 5.23 8.86 19.11
C ARG A 23 4.78 7.96 17.95
N GLY A 24 5.73 7.45 17.15
CA GLY A 24 5.43 6.59 16.00
C GLY A 24 5.11 5.14 16.36
N ARG A 25 5.70 4.62 17.45
CA ARG A 25 5.50 3.24 17.92
C ARG A 25 4.02 2.80 18.05
N PRO A 26 3.10 3.56 18.68
CA PRO A 26 1.72 3.10 18.82
C PRO A 26 0.99 3.00 17.47
N ALA A 27 1.24 3.91 16.53
CA ALA A 27 0.65 3.86 15.20
C ALA A 27 1.18 2.66 14.40
N PHE A 28 2.49 2.43 14.43
CA PHE A 28 3.10 1.27 13.78
C PHE A 28 2.65 -0.05 14.41
N ALA A 29 2.52 -0.12 15.74
CA ALA A 29 2.03 -1.32 16.42
C ALA A 29 0.60 -1.67 15.99
N LYS A 30 -0.29 -0.66 15.87
CA LYS A 30 -1.64 -0.86 15.34
C LYS A 30 -1.60 -1.34 13.89
N PHE A 31 -0.83 -0.66 13.04
CA PHE A 31 -0.64 -1.05 11.64
C PHE A 31 -0.15 -2.50 11.52
N ALA A 32 0.86 -2.88 12.29
CA ALA A 32 1.42 -4.23 12.28
C ALA A 32 0.41 -5.30 12.71
N THR A 33 -0.49 -4.98 13.65
CA THR A 33 -1.57 -5.91 14.06
C THR A 33 -2.56 -6.14 12.93
N TYR A 34 -3.06 -5.08 12.28
CA TYR A 34 -4.03 -5.22 11.18
C TYR A 34 -3.38 -5.80 9.92
N ALA A 35 -2.17 -5.37 9.56
CA ALA A 35 -1.44 -5.87 8.40
C ALA A 35 -1.23 -7.40 8.46
N LYS A 36 -1.01 -7.97 9.65
CA LYS A 36 -0.85 -9.43 9.82
C LYS A 36 -2.09 -10.22 9.45
N VAL A 37 -3.28 -9.67 9.66
CA VAL A 37 -4.53 -10.40 9.41
C VAL A 37 -5.14 -10.06 8.06
N GLU A 38 -5.03 -8.81 7.61
CA GLU A 38 -5.62 -8.32 6.35
C GLU A 38 -4.70 -8.49 5.14
N MET A 39 -3.37 -8.32 5.32
CA MET A 39 -2.40 -8.39 4.22
C MET A 39 -1.68 -9.74 4.15
N ARG A 40 -2.23 -10.78 4.80
CA ARG A 40 -1.68 -12.13 4.71
C ARG A 40 -1.87 -12.66 3.29
N PRO A 41 -0.91 -13.44 2.77
CA PRO A 41 -1.17 -14.24 1.57
C PRO A 41 -2.41 -15.13 1.77
N PRO A 42 -3.27 -15.26 0.75
CA PRO A 42 -4.48 -16.07 0.84
C PRO A 42 -4.11 -17.54 1.05
N LYS A 43 -4.95 -18.27 1.81
CA LYS A 43 -4.85 -19.73 1.91
C LYS A 43 -5.49 -20.36 0.68
N LEU A 44 -5.12 -21.59 0.33
CA LEU A 44 -5.71 -22.29 -0.81
C LEU A 44 -7.24 -22.42 -0.72
N ALA A 45 -7.79 -22.57 0.49
CA ALA A 45 -9.23 -22.58 0.72
C ALA A 45 -9.90 -21.24 0.35
N ASP A 46 -9.24 -20.12 0.62
CA ASP A 46 -9.75 -18.77 0.30
C ASP A 46 -9.87 -18.58 -1.22
N VAL A 47 -8.98 -19.20 -2.00
CA VAL A 47 -9.00 -19.13 -3.47
C VAL A 47 -10.22 -19.84 -4.06
N ALA A 48 -10.63 -20.97 -3.49
CA ALA A 48 -11.82 -21.68 -3.95
C ALA A 48 -13.10 -20.86 -3.72
N VAL A 49 -13.20 -20.19 -2.57
CA VAL A 49 -14.32 -19.29 -2.24
C VAL A 49 -14.34 -18.09 -3.18
N ALA A 50 -13.19 -17.44 -3.40
CA ALA A 50 -13.07 -16.30 -4.31
C ALA A 50 -13.49 -16.66 -5.75
N ARG A 51 -13.12 -17.85 -6.24
CA ARG A 51 -13.57 -18.34 -7.56
C ARG A 51 -15.08 -18.47 -7.65
N ALA A 52 -15.72 -19.03 -6.61
CA ALA A 52 -17.18 -19.15 -6.58
C ALA A 52 -17.88 -17.77 -6.57
N GLU A 53 -17.31 -16.79 -5.88
CA GLU A 53 -17.82 -15.42 -5.86
C GLU A 53 -17.71 -14.73 -7.22
N VAL A 54 -16.58 -14.90 -7.92
CA VAL A 54 -16.41 -14.36 -9.29
C VAL A 54 -17.47 -14.93 -10.24
N LEU A 55 -17.77 -16.22 -10.16
CA LEU A 55 -18.83 -16.83 -10.97
C LEU A 55 -20.21 -16.21 -10.68
N ARG A 56 -20.54 -16.00 -9.40
CA ARG A 56 -21.79 -15.32 -9.02
C ARG A 56 -21.87 -13.89 -9.53
N LEU A 57 -20.75 -13.16 -9.55
CA LEU A 57 -20.69 -11.81 -10.11
C LEU A 57 -20.94 -11.81 -11.62
N ILE A 58 -20.40 -12.79 -12.35
CA ILE A 58 -20.65 -12.96 -13.78
C ILE A 58 -22.13 -13.24 -14.03
N ASP A 59 -22.75 -14.12 -13.25
CA ASP A 59 -24.17 -14.45 -13.39
C ASP A 59 -25.07 -13.26 -12.99
N ALA A 60 -24.70 -12.48 -11.98
CA ALA A 60 -25.36 -11.24 -11.59
C ALA A 60 -25.26 -10.17 -12.69
N ALA A 61 -24.14 -10.10 -13.40
CA ALA A 61 -23.95 -9.21 -14.55
C ALA A 61 -24.85 -9.63 -15.72
N LYS A 62 -24.87 -10.93 -16.06
CA LYS A 62 -25.70 -11.50 -17.14
C LYS A 62 -27.20 -11.34 -16.89
N SER A 63 -27.64 -11.53 -15.65
CA SER A 63 -29.05 -11.39 -15.25
C SER A 63 -29.51 -9.93 -15.14
N GLY A 64 -28.61 -8.95 -15.27
CA GLY A 64 -28.96 -7.52 -15.20
C GLY A 64 -29.15 -6.97 -13.78
N LYS A 65 -28.82 -7.75 -12.75
CA LYS A 65 -28.97 -7.38 -11.32
C LYS A 65 -28.14 -6.15 -10.92
N TRP A 66 -27.09 -5.83 -11.69
CA TRP A 66 -26.27 -4.63 -11.48
C TRP A 66 -27.06 -3.31 -11.62
N ARG A 67 -28.20 -3.32 -12.33
CA ARG A 67 -29.03 -2.12 -12.51
C ARG A 67 -29.85 -1.75 -11.27
N SER A 68 -30.07 -2.69 -10.35
CA SER A 68 -30.81 -2.44 -9.11
C SER A 68 -29.91 -2.05 -7.93
N THR A 69 -28.60 -1.92 -8.14
CA THR A 69 -27.63 -1.55 -7.10
C THR A 69 -27.73 -0.07 -6.78
N THR A 70 -27.68 0.28 -5.49
CA THR A 70 -27.76 1.68 -5.06
C THR A 70 -26.47 2.44 -5.41
N VAL A 71 -26.55 3.76 -5.58
CA VAL A 71 -25.37 4.60 -5.90
C VAL A 71 -24.28 4.48 -4.83
N ARG A 72 -24.67 4.36 -3.56
CA ARG A 72 -23.74 4.17 -2.44
C ARG A 72 -22.93 2.88 -2.58
N GLU A 73 -23.59 1.77 -2.91
CA GLU A 73 -22.93 0.47 -3.10
C GLU A 73 -22.04 0.48 -4.34
N ALA A 74 -22.52 1.04 -5.44
CA ALA A 74 -21.73 1.18 -6.67
C ALA A 74 -20.46 2.01 -6.43
N PHE A 75 -20.56 3.09 -5.66
CA PHE A 75 -19.42 3.92 -5.31
C PHE A 75 -18.40 3.17 -4.45
N LEU A 76 -18.84 2.46 -3.40
CA LEU A 76 -17.96 1.65 -2.55
C LEU A 76 -17.23 0.58 -3.36
N ASN A 77 -17.95 -0.15 -4.22
CA ASN A 77 -17.35 -1.17 -5.09
C ASN A 77 -16.33 -0.57 -6.06
N THR A 78 -16.58 0.64 -6.54
CA THR A 78 -15.65 1.36 -7.43
C THR A 78 -14.36 1.72 -6.71
N VAL A 79 -14.43 2.25 -5.48
CA VAL A 79 -13.24 2.60 -4.68
C VAL A 79 -12.38 1.36 -4.39
N VAL A 80 -13.00 0.24 -4.01
CA VAL A 80 -12.28 -1.02 -3.79
C VAL A 80 -11.65 -1.53 -5.09
N THR A 81 -12.35 -1.42 -6.22
CA THR A 81 -11.78 -1.80 -7.54
C THR A 81 -10.55 -0.96 -7.88
N LEU A 82 -10.59 0.35 -7.60
CA LEU A 82 -9.44 1.24 -7.79
C LEU A 82 -8.27 0.86 -6.87
N GLU A 83 -8.52 0.46 -5.63
CA GLU A 83 -7.49 -0.02 -4.72
C GLU A 83 -6.77 -1.27 -5.27
N VAL A 84 -7.52 -2.25 -5.79
CA VAL A 84 -6.95 -3.46 -6.39
C VAL A 84 -6.09 -3.11 -7.62
N VAL A 85 -6.51 -2.14 -8.44
CA VAL A 85 -5.71 -1.64 -9.57
C VAL A 85 -4.44 -0.92 -9.09
N ALA A 86 -4.51 -0.16 -8.00
CA ALA A 86 -3.33 0.49 -7.44
C ALA A 86 -2.27 -0.53 -6.98
N TRP A 87 -2.69 -1.68 -6.43
CA TRP A 87 -1.78 -2.78 -6.08
C TRP A 87 -1.00 -3.34 -7.28
N PHE A 88 -1.60 -3.36 -8.48
CA PHE A 88 -0.90 -3.74 -9.70
C PHE A 88 0.27 -2.78 -10.00
N PHE A 89 0.05 -1.47 -9.88
CA PHE A 89 1.12 -0.46 -10.09
C PHE A 89 2.21 -0.53 -9.02
N ILE A 90 1.87 -0.83 -7.76
CA ILE A 90 2.86 -1.10 -6.71
C ILE A 90 3.74 -2.30 -7.10
N GLY A 91 3.13 -3.36 -7.66
CA GLY A 91 3.85 -4.51 -8.21
C GLY A 91 4.80 -4.12 -9.34
N GLU A 92 4.37 -3.24 -10.24
CA GLU A 92 5.24 -2.70 -11.31
C GLU A 92 6.44 -1.94 -10.74
N VAL A 93 6.23 -1.08 -9.72
CA VAL A 93 7.29 -0.34 -9.01
C VAL A 93 8.32 -1.28 -8.37
N ILE A 94 7.86 -2.37 -7.76
CA ILE A 94 8.74 -3.42 -7.21
C ILE A 94 9.49 -4.14 -8.35
N GLY A 95 8.81 -4.51 -9.43
CA GLY A 95 9.39 -5.22 -10.58
C GLY A 95 10.49 -4.41 -11.29
N ARG A 96 10.26 -3.12 -11.51
CA ARG A 96 11.26 -2.20 -12.09
C ARG A 96 12.36 -1.78 -11.11
N ARG A 97 12.13 -1.90 -9.80
CA ARG A 97 13.00 -1.42 -8.71
C ARG A 97 13.34 0.07 -8.84
N SER A 98 12.36 0.87 -9.24
CA SER A 98 12.48 2.32 -9.36
C SER A 98 11.13 2.98 -9.09
N LEU A 99 11.14 4.02 -8.24
CA LEU A 99 9.95 4.81 -7.95
C LEU A 99 9.54 5.71 -9.14
N ILE A 100 10.50 6.11 -9.98
CA ILE A 100 10.30 7.05 -11.11
C ILE A 100 11.08 6.58 -12.33
N GLY A 101 10.42 6.50 -13.49
CA GLY A 101 11.00 5.97 -14.74
C GLY A 101 11.59 4.54 -14.66
N TYR A 102 12.00 4.02 -15.81
CA TYR A 102 12.80 2.80 -15.87
C TYR A 102 14.28 3.18 -15.80
N SER A 103 14.95 2.70 -14.75
CA SER A 103 16.38 2.90 -14.54
C SER A 103 17.26 1.86 -15.23
N ARG A 104 16.69 0.97 -16.07
CA ARG A 104 17.45 -0.06 -16.79
C ARG A 104 17.10 -0.16 -18.28
N VAL A 105 16.28 0.75 -18.80
CA VAL A 105 15.81 0.73 -20.20
C VAL A 105 16.37 1.94 -20.96
N PRO A 106 17.21 1.74 -22.00
CA PRO A 106 17.75 2.83 -22.82
C PRO A 106 16.62 3.72 -23.37
N GLY A 107 16.75 5.04 -23.21
CA GLY A 107 15.76 6.02 -23.69
C GLY A 107 14.77 6.56 -22.64
N CYS A 108 14.64 5.93 -21.47
CA CYS A 108 13.63 6.29 -20.45
C CYS A 108 14.22 6.84 -19.12
N TYR A 109 15.46 7.32 -19.13
CA TYR A 109 16.13 7.82 -17.91
C TYR A 109 15.94 9.31 -17.71
N ARG A 110 15.29 9.70 -16.60
CA ARG A 110 15.58 10.99 -15.97
C ARG A 110 16.90 10.84 -15.21
N LYS A 111 17.97 11.50 -15.66
CA LYS A 111 19.23 11.57 -14.91
C LYS A 111 18.92 12.17 -13.53
N SER A 112 19.16 11.42 -12.45
CA SER A 112 19.20 12.01 -11.12
C SER A 112 20.38 13.00 -11.13
N PRO A 113 20.22 14.25 -10.66
CA PRO A 113 21.38 15.07 -10.37
C PRO A 113 22.23 14.32 -9.33
N ALA A 114 23.53 14.30 -9.57
CA ALA A 114 24.53 13.74 -8.67
C ALA A 114 24.52 14.46 -7.32
#